data_AF-A0A956UZV2-F1
#
_entry.id   AF-A0A956UZV2-F1
#
_cell.length_a   1.000
_cell.length_b   1.000
_cell.length_c   1.000
_cell.angle_alpha   90.00
_cell.angle_beta   90.00
_cell.angle_gamma   90.00
#
_symmetry.space_group_name_H-M   'P 1'
#
loop_
_entity.id
_entity.type
_entity.pdbx_description
1 polymer ?
#
loop_
_entity_poly.entity_id
_entity_poly.type
_entity_poly.pdbx_seq_one_letter_code
_entity_poly.pdbx_strand_id
1 'polypeptide(L)'
;MATQCTYIKPNKEKCRGYAVSGSKYCFAHDPTQASKRKAAQRKGGEAGRVATLPESSLSVRNMSDVLELMELTINDVRAGRLDVKVANAIGYLANVSVKVIQQTDIEARLEALESVLEPERAAYIQRRRAA
;
A
#
# COMPACT_ATOMS: atom_id res chain seq x y z
N MET A 1 -25.70 -39.15 -1.83
CA MET A 1 -24.61 -38.80 -2.77
C MET A 1 -24.84 -37.37 -3.24
N ALA A 2 -23.82 -36.51 -3.21
CA ALA A 2 -23.94 -35.15 -3.75
C ALA A 2 -24.03 -35.22 -5.28
N THR A 3 -25.16 -34.80 -5.84
CA THR A 3 -25.37 -34.79 -7.30
C THR A 3 -24.65 -33.61 -7.93
N GLN A 4 -24.26 -33.72 -9.20
CA GLN A 4 -23.64 -32.60 -9.92
C GLN A 4 -24.70 -31.58 -10.34
N CYS A 5 -24.32 -30.30 -10.37
CA CYS A 5 -25.18 -29.22 -10.84
C CYS A 5 -25.60 -29.42 -12.30
N THR A 6 -26.91 -29.31 -12.58
CA THR A 6 -27.46 -29.51 -13.93
C THR A 6 -27.39 -28.28 -14.84
N TYR A 7 -26.84 -27.16 -14.37
CA TYR A 7 -26.78 -25.91 -15.13
C TYR A 7 -25.77 -26.00 -16.29
N ILE A 8 -26.17 -25.49 -17.47
CA ILE A 8 -25.32 -25.37 -18.65
C ILE A 8 -24.81 -23.92 -18.72
N LYS A 9 -23.49 -23.76 -18.68
CA LYS A 9 -22.82 -22.45 -18.74
C LYS A 9 -22.94 -21.84 -20.14
N PRO A 10 -22.69 -20.52 -20.30
CA PRO A 10 -22.69 -19.86 -21.61
C PRO A 10 -21.73 -20.50 -22.63
N ASN A 11 -20.64 -21.12 -22.15
CA ASN A 11 -19.69 -21.87 -22.98
C ASN A 11 -20.19 -23.28 -23.36
N LYS A 12 -21.47 -23.58 -23.18
CA LYS A 12 -22.14 -24.88 -23.47
C LYS A 12 -21.66 -26.07 -22.63
N GLU A 13 -20.75 -25.88 -21.68
CA GLU A 13 -20.32 -26.94 -20.77
C GLU A 13 -21.23 -27.02 -19.54
N LYS A 14 -21.38 -28.24 -18.99
CA LYS A 14 -22.04 -28.43 -17.69
C LYS A 14 -21.23 -27.81 -16.56
N CYS A 15 -21.94 -27.28 -15.56
CA CYS A 15 -21.31 -26.82 -14.32
C CYS A 15 -20.67 -28.00 -13.60
N ARG A 16 -19.39 -27.86 -13.24
CA ARG A 16 -18.64 -28.90 -12.52
C ARG A 16 -18.90 -28.91 -11.00
N GLY A 17 -19.67 -27.95 -10.48
CA GLY A 17 -19.97 -27.86 -9.05
C GLY A 17 -20.99 -28.88 -8.57
N TYR A 18 -20.94 -29.21 -7.28
CA TYR A 18 -21.94 -30.05 -6.63
C TYR A 18 -23.22 -29.28 -6.31
N ALA A 19 -24.36 -29.93 -6.51
CA ALA A 19 -25.66 -29.40 -6.14
C ALA A 19 -25.79 -29.29 -4.62
N VAL A 20 -26.48 -28.25 -4.15
CA VAL A 20 -26.80 -28.10 -2.73
C VAL A 20 -27.90 -29.08 -2.33
N SER A 21 -27.95 -29.46 -1.06
CA SER A 21 -28.96 -30.40 -0.56
C SER A 21 -30.38 -29.93 -0.89
N GLY A 22 -31.19 -30.81 -1.47
CA GLY A 22 -32.56 -30.51 -1.91
C GLY A 22 -32.69 -29.75 -3.24
N SER A 23 -31.58 -29.51 -3.96
CA SER A 23 -31.58 -28.79 -5.24
C SER A 23 -30.88 -29.59 -6.35
N LYS A 24 -31.16 -29.22 -7.60
CA LYS A 24 -30.43 -29.70 -8.78
C LYS A 24 -29.26 -28.78 -9.15
N TYR A 25 -29.14 -27.64 -8.48
CA TYR A 25 -28.16 -26.60 -8.79
C TYR A 25 -27.15 -26.41 -7.67
N CYS A 26 -25.93 -25.98 -8.02
CA CYS A 26 -24.93 -25.61 -7.03
C CYS A 26 -25.26 -24.25 -6.41
N PHE A 27 -24.52 -23.88 -5.35
CA PHE A 27 -24.70 -22.58 -4.68
C PHE A 27 -24.70 -21.39 -5.65
N ALA A 28 -23.88 -21.44 -6.71
CA ALA A 28 -23.78 -20.39 -7.74
C ALA A 28 -25.03 -20.27 -8.63
N HIS A 29 -25.69 -21.37 -8.96
CA HIS A 29 -26.75 -21.43 -9.97
C HIS A 29 -28.15 -21.66 -9.39
N ASP A 30 -28.29 -21.98 -8.11
CA ASP A 30 -29.59 -22.15 -7.48
C ASP A 30 -30.31 -20.80 -7.28
N PRO A 31 -31.51 -20.57 -7.86
CA PRO A 31 -32.26 -19.34 -7.66
C PRO A 31 -32.61 -19.06 -6.20
N THR A 32 -32.90 -20.09 -5.40
CA THR A 32 -33.29 -19.96 -3.98
C THR A 32 -32.15 -19.44 -3.10
N GLN A 33 -30.91 -19.60 -3.57
CA GLN A 33 -29.70 -19.17 -2.87
C GLN A 33 -29.23 -17.77 -3.30
N ALA A 34 -29.95 -17.09 -4.19
CA ALA A 34 -29.55 -15.78 -4.74
C ALA A 34 -29.33 -14.71 -3.66
N SER A 35 -30.19 -14.66 -2.64
CA SER A 35 -30.06 -13.73 -1.51
C SER A 35 -28.77 -13.99 -0.71
N LYS A 36 -28.50 -15.27 -0.37
CA LYS A 36 -27.30 -15.69 0.35
C LYS A 36 -26.02 -15.40 -0.45
N ARG A 37 -26.04 -15.63 -1.77
CA ARG A 37 -24.93 -15.25 -2.66
C ARG A 37 -24.65 -13.76 -2.62
N LYS A 38 -25.70 -12.94 -2.77
CA LYS A 38 -25.55 -11.48 -2.76
C LYS A 38 -25.00 -10.99 -1.42
N ALA A 39 -25.46 -11.56 -0.31
CA ALA A 39 -24.93 -11.25 1.02
C ALA A 39 -23.44 -11.65 1.15
N ALA A 40 -23.06 -12.85 0.69
CA ALA A 40 -21.67 -13.30 0.71
C ALA A 40 -20.75 -12.43 -0.17
N GLN A 41 -21.19 -12.06 -1.36
CA GLN A 41 -20.47 -11.13 -2.25
C GLN A 41 -20.29 -9.75 -1.60
N ARG A 42 -21.36 -9.22 -1.00
CA ARG A 42 -21.29 -7.95 -0.26
C ARG A 42 -20.30 -8.03 0.90
N LYS A 43 -20.37 -9.07 1.71
CA LYS A 43 -19.44 -9.29 2.83
C LYS A 43 -17.99 -9.41 2.34
N GLY A 44 -17.75 -10.11 1.24
CA GLY A 44 -16.42 -10.20 0.63
C GLY A 44 -15.92 -8.84 0.14
N GLY A 45 -16.78 -8.04 -0.50
CA GLY A 45 -16.46 -6.69 -0.94
C GLY A 45 -16.21 -5.72 0.24
N GLU A 46 -16.97 -5.84 1.32
CA GLU A 46 -16.78 -5.05 2.55
C GLU A 46 -15.46 -5.41 3.25
N ALA A 47 -15.10 -6.70 3.32
CA ALA A 47 -13.83 -7.14 3.90
C ALA A 47 -12.60 -6.66 3.11
N GLY A 48 -12.74 -6.42 1.80
CA GLY A 48 -11.68 -5.90 0.94
C GLY A 48 -11.57 -4.37 0.93
N ARG A 49 -12.50 -3.64 1.58
CA ARG A 49 -12.38 -2.18 1.68
C ARG A 49 -11.35 -1.83 2.72
N VAL A 50 -10.33 -1.09 2.29
CA VAL A 50 -9.46 -0.35 3.21
C VAL A 50 -10.36 0.58 4.01
N ALA A 51 -10.32 0.49 5.34
CA ALA A 51 -11.08 1.38 6.20
C ALA A 51 -10.66 2.83 5.88
N THR A 52 -11.64 3.71 5.70
CA THR A 52 -11.36 5.15 5.69
C THR A 52 -10.95 5.52 7.10
N LEU A 53 -9.64 5.69 7.30
CA LEU A 53 -9.10 6.12 8.58
C LEU A 53 -9.30 7.64 8.71
N PRO A 54 -9.53 8.14 9.93
CA PRO A 54 -9.48 9.58 10.18
C PRO A 54 -8.10 10.13 9.77
N GLU A 55 -8.07 11.41 9.44
CA GLU A 55 -6.84 12.10 9.05
C GLU A 55 -5.78 11.91 10.14
N SER A 56 -4.60 11.42 9.76
CA SER A 56 -3.48 11.29 10.67
C SER A 56 -2.94 12.67 11.00
N SER A 57 -2.80 12.99 12.29
CA SER A 57 -2.15 14.22 12.73
C SER A 57 -0.62 14.19 12.52
N LEU A 58 -0.04 13.01 12.29
CA LEU A 58 1.40 12.84 12.09
C LEU A 58 1.79 13.17 10.64
N SER A 59 2.73 14.10 10.50
CA SER A 59 3.35 14.49 9.23
C SER A 59 4.84 14.18 9.28
N VAL A 60 5.35 13.47 8.27
CA VAL A 60 6.77 13.08 8.19
C VAL A 60 7.51 14.04 7.25
N ARG A 61 8.19 15.05 7.82
CA ARG A 61 8.89 16.09 7.05
C ARG A 61 10.40 16.07 7.27
N ASN A 62 10.84 15.58 8.42
CA ASN A 62 12.24 15.53 8.80
C ASN A 62 12.56 14.20 9.52
N MET A 63 13.83 13.99 9.86
CA MET A 63 14.29 12.76 10.49
C MET A 63 13.72 12.54 11.90
N SER A 64 13.47 13.62 12.65
CA SER A 64 12.84 13.54 13.98
C SER A 64 11.39 13.06 13.87
N ASP A 65 10.65 13.53 12.87
CA ASP A 65 9.28 13.06 12.61
C ASP A 65 9.27 11.56 12.26
N VAL A 66 10.27 11.09 11.50
CA VAL A 66 10.43 9.65 11.21
C VAL A 66 10.70 8.87 12.50
N LEU A 67 11.57 9.38 13.37
CA LEU A 67 11.90 8.72 14.63
C LEU A 67 10.67 8.60 15.53
N GLU A 68 9.90 9.68 15.69
CA GLU A 68 8.65 9.69 16.46
C GLU A 68 7.64 8.66 15.91
N LEU A 69 7.42 8.65 14.59
CA LEU A 69 6.57 7.66 13.94
C LEU A 69 7.03 6.23 14.24
N MET A 70 8.34 5.98 14.20
CA MET A 70 8.88 4.65 14.46
C MET A 70 8.73 4.22 15.90
N GLU A 71 8.98 5.11 16.87
CA GLU A 71 8.79 4.84 18.30
C GLU A 71 7.32 4.49 18.60
N LEU A 72 6.38 5.27 18.08
CA LEU A 72 4.95 5.00 18.22
C LEU A 72 4.57 3.64 17.63
N THR A 73 5.01 3.37 16.40
CA THR A 73 4.75 2.11 15.69
C THR A 73 5.30 0.90 16.46
N ILE A 74 6.53 0.99 16.96
CA ILE A 74 7.16 -0.08 17.75
C ILE A 74 6.36 -0.35 19.02
N ASN A 75 5.96 0.70 19.74
CA ASN A 75 5.20 0.57 20.97
C ASN A 75 3.81 -0.02 20.73
N ASP A 76 3.13 0.38 19.66
CA ASP A 76 1.81 -0.15 19.31
C ASP A 76 1.85 -1.62 18.87
N VAL A 77 2.88 -2.03 18.14
CA VAL A 77 3.11 -3.45 17.80
C VAL A 77 3.36 -4.26 19.07
N ARG A 78 4.24 -3.80 19.97
CA ARG A 78 4.53 -4.49 21.24
C ARG A 78 3.30 -4.59 22.14
N ALA A 79 2.40 -3.61 22.08
CA ALA A 79 1.16 -3.61 22.83
C ALA A 79 0.02 -4.40 22.15
N GLY A 80 0.23 -4.93 20.94
CA GLY A 80 -0.81 -5.62 20.18
C GLY A 80 -1.92 -4.70 19.65
N ARG A 81 -1.70 -3.39 19.64
CA ARG A 81 -2.64 -2.38 19.13
C ARG A 81 -2.55 -2.20 17.62
N LEU A 82 -1.43 -2.59 17.02
CA LEU A 82 -1.18 -2.48 15.59
C LEU A 82 -0.82 -3.84 14.98
N ASP A 83 -1.47 -4.16 13.87
CA ASP A 83 -1.17 -5.37 13.09
C ASP A 83 0.22 -5.27 12.45
N VAL A 84 0.96 -6.38 12.47
CA VAL A 84 2.35 -6.44 11.97
C VAL A 84 2.44 -6.10 10.48
N LYS A 85 1.44 -6.44 9.66
CA LYS A 85 1.46 -6.11 8.22
C LYS A 85 1.31 -4.61 8.01
N VAL A 86 0.50 -3.94 8.83
CA VAL A 86 0.36 -2.48 8.79
C VAL A 86 1.67 -1.84 9.24
N ALA A 87 2.26 -2.31 10.34
CA ALA A 87 3.56 -1.81 10.81
C ALA A 87 4.68 -1.99 9.76
N ASN A 88 4.69 -3.11 9.04
CA ASN A 88 5.65 -3.34 7.96
C ASN A 88 5.46 -2.34 6.80
N ALA A 89 4.21 -2.03 6.44
CA ALA A 89 3.93 -1.01 5.42
C ALA A 89 4.42 0.37 5.87
N ILE A 90 4.17 0.74 7.13
CA ILE A 90 4.66 1.99 7.73
C ILE A 90 6.19 2.03 7.70
N GLY A 91 6.87 0.97 8.16
CA GLY A 91 8.33 0.90 8.16
C GLY A 91 8.95 1.00 6.75
N TYR A 92 8.31 0.41 5.75
CA TYR A 92 8.71 0.57 4.35
C TYR A 92 8.60 2.04 3.88
N LEU A 93 7.46 2.68 4.12
CA LEU A 93 7.23 4.08 3.75
C LEU A 93 8.18 5.02 4.50
N ALA A 94 8.41 4.79 5.79
CA ALA A 94 9.37 5.53 6.59
C ALA A 94 10.79 5.44 6.01
N ASN A 95 11.22 4.24 5.58
CA ASN A 95 12.52 4.07 4.93
C ASN A 95 12.60 4.85 3.60
N VAL A 96 11.51 4.91 2.82
CA VAL A 96 11.46 5.76 1.62
C VAL A 96 11.58 7.24 2.01
N SER A 97 10.87 7.70 3.05
CA SER A 97 10.95 9.08 3.55
C SER A 97 12.37 9.45 4.00
N VAL A 98 13.06 8.57 4.73
CA VAL A 98 14.47 8.76 5.13
C VAL A 98 15.35 9.06 3.93
N LYS A 99 15.23 8.25 2.87
CA LYS A 99 16.04 8.41 1.66
C LYS A 99 15.76 9.74 0.97
N VAL A 100 14.49 10.13 0.84
CA VAL A 100 14.11 11.41 0.23
C VAL A 100 14.65 12.57 1.04
N ILE A 101 14.47 12.56 2.37
CA ILE A 101 14.96 13.64 3.26
C ILE A 101 16.49 13.76 3.19
N GLN A 102 17.20 12.63 3.18
CA GLN A 102 18.66 12.65 3.06
C GLN A 102 19.12 13.16 1.70
N GLN A 103 18.44 12.74 0.62
CA GLN A 103 18.77 13.19 -0.73
C GLN A 103 18.56 14.70 -0.87
N THR A 104 17.44 15.24 -0.38
CA THR A 104 17.18 16.68 -0.46
C THR A 104 18.14 17.50 0.41
N ASP A 105 18.55 17.01 1.58
CA ASP A 105 19.60 17.65 2.40
C ASP A 105 20.95 17.70 1.66
N ILE A 106 21.34 16.59 1.04
CA ILE A 106 22.58 16.50 0.27
C ILE A 106 22.55 17.44 -0.93
N GLU A 107 21.45 17.47 -1.68
CA GLU A 107 21.25 18.37 -2.82
C GLU A 107 21.34 19.84 -2.39
N ALA A 108 20.70 20.22 -1.28
CA ALA A 108 20.76 21.59 -0.76
C ALA A 108 22.19 21.99 -0.33
N ARG A 109 22.93 21.06 0.29
CA ARG A 109 24.32 21.31 0.70
C ARG A 109 25.27 21.39 -0.50
N LEU A 110 25.04 20.59 -1.54
CA LEU A 110 25.77 20.68 -2.81
C LEU A 110 25.53 22.02 -3.48
N GLU A 111 24.27 22.45 -3.61
CA GLU A 111 23.91 23.73 -4.20
C GLU A 111 24.56 24.89 -3.44
N ALA A 112 24.56 24.85 -2.10
CA ALA A 112 25.25 25.84 -1.28
C ALA A 112 26.75 25.90 -1.57
N LEU A 113 27.43 24.76 -1.70
CA LEU A 113 28.86 24.71 -2.03
C LEU A 113 29.15 25.19 -3.46
N GLU A 114 28.35 24.75 -4.43
CA GLU A 114 28.48 25.15 -5.83
C GLU A 114 28.30 26.66 -5.99
N SER A 115 27.36 27.27 -5.27
CA SER A 115 27.13 28.71 -5.29
C SER A 115 28.35 29.52 -4.82
N VAL A 116 29.14 28.97 -3.89
CA VAL A 116 30.37 29.60 -3.39
C VAL A 116 31.55 29.39 -4.36
N LEU A 117 31.64 28.21 -4.97
CA LEU A 117 32.77 27.84 -5.83
C LEU A 117 32.67 28.37 -7.27
N GLU A 118 31.47 28.56 -7.81
CA GLU A 118 31.28 29.03 -9.19
C GLU A 118 31.97 30.39 -9.48
N PRO A 119 31.86 31.42 -8.61
CA PRO A 119 32.61 32.67 -8.79
C PRO A 119 34.13 32.48 -8.82
N GLU A 120 34.67 31.66 -7.92
CA GLU A 120 36.11 31.38 -7.85
C GLU A 120 36.60 30.64 -9.10
N ARG A 121 35.82 29.66 -9.54
CA ARG A 121 36.06 28.89 -10.76
C ARG A 121 36.04 29.79 -12.00
N ALA A 122 35.06 30.68 -12.12
CA ALA A 122 34.99 31.67 -13.19
C ALA A 122 36.22 32.59 -13.19
N ALA A 123 36.61 33.11 -12.03
CA ALA A 123 37.79 33.97 -11.88
C ALA A 123 39.11 33.25 -12.22
N TYR A 124 39.24 31.96 -11.89
CA TYR A 124 40.40 31.15 -12.27
C TYR A 124 40.49 30.96 -13.79
N ILE A 125 39.39 30.61 -14.45
CA ILE A 125 39.34 30.41 -15.90
C ILE A 125 39.71 31.71 -16.63
N GLN A 126 39.22 32.86 -16.16
CA GLN A 126 39.58 34.17 -16.73
C GLN A 126 41.08 34.45 -16.61
N ARG A 127 41.67 34.27 -15.42
CA ARG A 127 43.12 34.47 -15.20
C ARG A 127 43.97 33.59 -16.10
N ARG A 128 43.60 32.32 -16.26
CA ARG A 128 44.34 31.37 -17.09
C ARG A 128 44.23 31.68 -18.59
N ARG A 129 43.13 32.30 -19.05
CA ARG A 129 43.00 32.75 -20.45
C ARG A 129 43.78 34.02 -20.76
N ALA A 130 44.10 34.81 -19.74
CA ALA A 130 44.85 36.06 -19.86
C ALA A 130 46.38 35.87 -19.74
N ALA A 131 46.84 34.66 -19.41
CA ALA A 131 48.23 34.25 -19.33
C ALA A 131 48.63 33.43 -20.55
#